data_AF-A0A4Q6B5L7-F1
#
_entry.id   AF-A0A4Q6B5L7-F1
#
_cell.length_a   1.000
_cell.length_b   1.000
_cell.length_c   1.000
_cell.angle_alpha   90.00
_cell.angle_beta   90.00
_cell.angle_gamma   90.00
#
_symmetry.space_group_name_H-M   'P 1'
#
loop_
_entity.id
_entity.type
_entity.pdbx_description
1 polymer ?
#
loop_
_entity_poly.entity_id
_entity_poly.type
_entity_poly.pdbx_seq_one_letter_code
_entity_poly.pdbx_strand_id
1 'polypeptide(L)'
;MNKAIADLRIDYSSQTLLEDSVAPHPIAQFQTWWDQVIASEISEPNAMTLATASADGFPSARIVLLKGFDEEGFVFYTNYKSFKARQVEENPKACLVFFWKELERQVRISGIVTRVTEEESDVYF
;
A
#
# COMPACT_ATOMS: atom_id res chain seq x y z
N MET A 1 -25.40 -16.12 -20.52
CA MET A 1 -24.27 -15.76 -21.41
C MET A 1 -23.02 -15.70 -20.56
N ASN A 2 -22.01 -16.51 -20.86
CA ASN A 2 -20.68 -16.38 -20.25
C ASN A 2 -19.98 -15.21 -20.94
N LYS A 3 -19.90 -14.05 -20.29
CA LYS A 3 -19.00 -12.98 -20.76
C LYS A 3 -17.58 -13.50 -20.63
N ALA A 4 -16.74 -13.35 -21.65
CA ALA A 4 -15.34 -13.71 -21.51
C ALA A 4 -14.69 -12.78 -20.48
N ILE A 5 -13.71 -13.27 -19.71
CA ILE A 5 -13.01 -12.46 -18.70
C ILE A 5 -12.43 -11.19 -19.32
N ALA A 6 -11.98 -11.27 -20.58
CA ALA A 6 -11.49 -10.12 -21.35
C ALA A 6 -12.55 -9.00 -21.51
N ASP A 7 -13.83 -9.35 -21.56
CA ASP A 7 -14.95 -8.42 -21.79
C ASP A 7 -15.42 -7.70 -20.51
N LEU A 8 -14.74 -7.93 -19.39
CA LEU A 8 -14.97 -7.26 -18.10
C LEU A 8 -14.12 -5.98 -17.95
N ARG A 9 -13.21 -5.71 -18.89
CA ARG A 9 -12.36 -4.52 -18.85
C ARG A 9 -13.21 -3.25 -18.89
N ILE A 10 -12.92 -2.35 -17.96
CA ILE A 10 -13.43 -0.98 -17.94
C ILE A 10 -12.28 -0.08 -18.38
N ASP A 11 -12.57 0.93 -19.20
CA ASP A 11 -11.58 1.93 -19.58
C ASP A 11 -11.53 3.04 -18.52
N TYR A 12 -10.39 3.13 -17.86
CA TYR A 12 -10.09 4.14 -16.85
C TYR A 12 -9.71 5.45 -17.54
N SER A 13 -10.57 6.46 -17.48
CA SER A 13 -10.42 7.73 -18.19
C SER A 13 -10.79 8.96 -17.35
N SER A 14 -11.08 8.76 -16.06
CA SER A 14 -11.55 9.82 -15.18
C SER A 14 -10.48 10.88 -14.88
N GLN A 15 -9.19 10.49 -14.86
CA GLN A 15 -8.08 11.38 -14.52
C GLN A 15 -6.82 11.04 -15.33
N THR A 16 -5.99 12.05 -15.60
CA THR A 16 -4.69 11.91 -16.27
C THR A 16 -3.57 12.28 -15.31
N LEU A 17 -2.47 11.54 -15.34
CA LEU A 17 -1.24 11.86 -14.62
C LEU A 17 -0.18 12.27 -15.64
N LEU A 18 0.25 13.53 -15.58
CA LEU A 18 1.25 14.11 -16.49
C LEU A 18 2.50 14.49 -15.70
N GLU A 19 3.69 14.43 -16.31
CA GLU A 19 4.97 14.70 -15.63
C GLU A 19 5.04 16.10 -15.00
N ASP A 20 4.41 17.10 -15.61
CA ASP A 20 4.35 18.48 -15.11
C ASP A 20 3.38 18.68 -13.94
N SER A 21 2.50 17.70 -13.70
CA SER A 21 1.50 17.70 -12.64
C SER A 21 1.91 16.88 -11.40
N VAL A 22 3.04 16.18 -11.46
CA VAL A 22 3.54 15.36 -10.34
C VAL A 22 4.35 16.23 -9.37
N ALA A 23 4.13 16.05 -8.07
CA ALA A 23 4.95 16.67 -7.05
C ALA A 23 6.42 16.20 -7.14
N PRO A 24 7.40 17.06 -6.84
CA PRO A 24 8.82 16.70 -6.96
C PRO A 24 9.27 15.63 -5.97
N HIS A 25 8.57 15.49 -4.83
CA HIS A 25 8.85 14.46 -3.82
C HIS A 25 7.73 13.40 -3.80
N PRO A 26 8.05 12.10 -3.80
CA PRO A 26 7.05 11.03 -3.87
C PRO A 26 6.12 10.99 -2.64
N ILE A 27 6.63 11.31 -1.45
CA ILE A 27 5.81 11.38 -0.22
C ILE A 27 4.83 12.55 -0.30
N ALA A 28 5.26 13.71 -0.83
CA ALA A 28 4.35 14.84 -1.07
C ALA A 28 3.27 14.49 -2.13
N GLN A 29 3.63 13.72 -3.15
CA GLN A 29 2.66 13.20 -4.12
C GLN A 29 1.67 12.23 -3.45
N PHE A 30 2.14 11.35 -2.57
CA PHE A 30 1.29 10.46 -1.80
C PHE A 30 0.33 11.25 -0.91
N GLN A 31 0.81 12.26 -0.17
CA GLN A 31 -0.03 13.12 0.66
C GLN A 31 -1.14 13.78 -0.15
N THR A 32 -0.82 14.35 -1.32
CA THR A 32 -1.80 14.96 -2.22
C THR A 32 -2.89 13.96 -2.62
N TRP A 33 -2.52 12.72 -2.92
CA TRP A 33 -3.48 11.68 -3.26
C TRP A 33 -4.24 11.16 -2.05
N TRP A 34 -3.60 11.07 -0.90
CA TRP A 34 -4.23 10.69 0.36
C TRP A 34 -5.37 11.66 0.72
N ASP A 35 -5.12 12.97 0.63
CA ASP A 35 -6.13 14.00 0.89
C ASP A 35 -7.34 13.88 -0.04
N GLN A 36 -7.11 13.59 -1.33
CA GLN A 36 -8.18 13.36 -2.31
C GLN A 36 -9.01 12.12 -1.97
N VAL A 37 -8.37 11.05 -1.50
CA VAL A 37 -9.06 9.82 -1.12
C VAL A 37 -9.88 10.03 0.14
N ILE A 38 -9.34 10.74 1.14
CA ILE A 38 -10.11 11.10 2.34
C ILE A 38 -11.34 11.96 1.97
N ALA A 39 -11.16 12.95 1.09
CA ALA A 39 -12.26 13.79 0.61
C ALA A 39 -13.32 13.03 -0.22
N SER A 40 -12.97 11.87 -0.78
CA SER A 40 -13.89 11.04 -1.57
C SER A 40 -14.76 10.10 -0.72
N GLU A 41 -14.54 10.05 0.59
CA GLU A 41 -15.31 9.24 1.55
C GLU A 41 -15.39 7.74 1.19
N ILE A 42 -14.39 7.20 0.49
CA ILE A 42 -14.34 5.76 0.20
C ILE A 42 -14.20 4.95 1.49
N SER A 43 -14.74 3.73 1.47
CA SER A 43 -14.60 2.80 2.59
C SER A 43 -13.15 2.29 2.70
N GLU A 44 -12.64 2.27 3.93
CA GLU A 44 -11.28 1.81 4.28
C GLU A 44 -10.15 2.35 3.36
N PRO A 45 -9.97 3.69 3.26
CA PRO A 45 -8.91 4.29 2.43
C PRO A 45 -7.50 3.76 2.71
N ASN A 46 -7.27 3.40 3.97
CA ASN A 46 -6.02 2.92 4.50
C ASN A 46 -5.78 1.42 4.28
N ALA A 47 -6.74 0.68 3.70
CA ALA A 47 -6.53 -0.71 3.35
C ALA A 47 -5.54 -0.83 2.18
N MET A 48 -4.52 -1.67 2.36
CA MET A 48 -3.48 -1.91 1.36
C MET A 48 -3.09 -3.38 1.32
N THR A 49 -2.69 -3.86 0.14
CA THR A 49 -2.08 -5.17 0.00
C THR A 49 -0.59 -5.07 0.36
N LEU A 50 -0.18 -5.83 1.37
CA LEU A 50 1.23 -6.09 1.67
C LEU A 50 1.64 -7.41 1.02
N ALA A 51 2.64 -7.33 0.13
CA ALA A 51 3.32 -8.48 -0.44
C ALA A 51 4.70 -8.67 0.20
N THR A 52 4.95 -9.87 0.68
CA THR A 52 6.21 -10.36 1.26
C THR A 52 6.64 -11.62 0.50
N ALA A 53 7.88 -12.06 0.68
CA ALA A 53 8.34 -13.33 0.13
C ALA A 53 9.23 -14.03 1.14
N SER A 54 9.29 -15.36 1.07
CA SER A 54 10.28 -16.11 1.86
C SER A 54 11.70 -15.90 1.35
N ALA A 55 12.69 -16.43 2.06
CA ALA A 55 14.10 -16.33 1.69
C ALA A 55 14.42 -16.94 0.31
N ASP A 56 13.68 -17.96 -0.11
CA ASP A 56 13.77 -18.58 -1.45
C ASP A 56 12.92 -17.86 -2.52
N GLY A 57 12.23 -16.78 -2.15
CA GLY A 57 11.46 -15.94 -3.06
C GLY A 57 10.00 -16.35 -3.26
N PHE A 58 9.46 -17.31 -2.49
CA PHE A 58 8.04 -17.67 -2.62
C PHE A 58 7.12 -16.55 -2.10
N PRO A 59 6.24 -15.98 -2.95
CA PRO A 59 5.48 -14.78 -2.59
C PRO A 59 4.27 -15.09 -1.69
N SER A 60 3.91 -14.13 -0.84
CA SER A 60 2.67 -14.11 -0.07
C SER A 60 2.11 -12.69 -0.06
N ALA A 61 0.80 -12.54 -0.20
CA ALA A 61 0.14 -11.24 -0.15
C ALA A 61 -1.11 -11.28 0.73
N ARG A 62 -1.39 -10.19 1.44
CA ARG A 62 -2.62 -10.01 2.23
C ARG A 62 -2.95 -8.52 2.43
N ILE A 63 -4.19 -8.24 2.82
CA ILE A 63 -4.57 -6.90 3.27
C ILE A 63 -4.00 -6.61 4.67
N VAL A 64 -3.48 -5.40 4.84
CA VAL A 64 -3.14 -4.75 6.10
C VAL A 64 -3.64 -3.30 6.06
N LEU A 65 -3.62 -2.61 7.19
CA LEU A 65 -4.04 -1.22 7.27
C LEU A 65 -2.82 -0.31 7.46
N LEU A 66 -2.74 0.76 6.67
CA LEU A 66 -1.84 1.88 6.90
C LEU A 66 -2.20 2.56 8.24
N LYS A 67 -1.16 2.90 9.00
CA LYS A 67 -1.27 3.52 10.33
C LYS A 67 -0.62 4.89 10.42
N GLY A 68 0.35 5.15 9.57
CA GLY A 68 1.00 6.44 9.42
C GLY A 68 1.93 6.40 8.22
N PHE A 69 2.33 7.58 7.76
CA PHE A 69 3.39 7.74 6.78
C PHE A 69 4.03 9.11 6.96
N ASP A 70 5.31 9.19 6.64
CA ASP A 70 6.12 10.41 6.69
C ASP A 70 7.28 10.30 5.67
N GLU A 71 8.29 11.15 5.82
CA GLU A 71 9.47 11.14 4.96
C GLU A 71 10.32 9.87 5.10
N GLU A 72 10.19 9.11 6.18
CA GLU A 72 10.92 7.86 6.41
C GLU A 72 10.20 6.65 5.82
N GLY A 73 8.86 6.68 5.74
CA GLY A 73 8.12 5.67 4.97
C GLY A 73 6.68 5.47 5.40
N PHE A 74 6.25 4.21 5.40
CA PHE A 74 4.86 3.80 5.61
C PHE A 74 4.77 2.77 6.73
N VAL A 75 3.90 3.02 7.70
CA VAL A 75 3.78 2.21 8.93
C VAL A 75 2.53 1.34 8.90
N PHE A 76 2.68 0.08 9.29
CA PHE A 76 1.58 -0.84 9.59
C PHE A 76 1.95 -1.68 10.82
N TYR A 77 0.94 -2.09 11.59
CA TYR A 77 1.13 -2.95 12.76
C TYR A 77 0.71 -4.38 12.47
N THR A 78 1.41 -5.35 13.08
CA THR A 78 1.09 -6.76 12.90
C THR A 78 1.57 -7.61 14.08
N ASN A 79 1.12 -8.87 14.12
CA ASN A 79 1.62 -9.85 15.08
C ASN A 79 2.99 -10.39 14.62
N TYR A 80 4.02 -10.21 15.45
CA TYR A 80 5.39 -10.67 15.19
C TYR A 80 5.53 -12.19 15.01
N LYS A 81 4.58 -12.99 15.50
CA LYS A 81 4.58 -14.46 15.32
C LYS A 81 3.90 -14.91 14.02
N SER A 82 3.33 -13.97 13.25
CA SER A 82 2.57 -14.27 12.03
C SER A 82 3.48 -14.66 10.85
N PHE A 83 2.89 -15.31 9.85
CA PHE A 83 3.63 -15.77 8.68
C PHE A 83 4.37 -14.64 7.95
N LYS A 84 3.73 -13.47 7.78
CA LYS A 84 4.36 -12.32 7.12
C LYS A 84 5.53 -11.74 7.93
N ALA A 85 5.44 -11.77 9.25
CA ALA A 85 6.51 -11.27 10.12
C ALA A 85 7.75 -12.17 10.00
N ARG A 86 7.57 -13.50 9.98
CA ARG A 86 8.67 -14.44 9.74
C ARG A 86 9.29 -14.24 8.35
N GLN A 87 8.47 -14.05 7.31
CA GLN A 87 8.99 -13.75 5.97
C GLN A 87 9.78 -12.44 5.92
N VAL A 88 9.30 -11.37 6.59
CA VAL A 88 10.03 -10.10 6.67
C VAL A 88 11.35 -10.24 7.43
N GLU A 89 11.39 -11.04 8.50
CA GLU A 89 12.60 -11.29 9.28
C GLU A 89 13.69 -11.99 8.46
N GLU A 90 13.34 -12.94 7.59
CA GLU A 90 14.31 -13.61 6.72
C GLU A 90 14.58 -12.85 5.40
N ASN A 91 13.60 -12.08 4.91
CA ASN A 91 13.66 -11.30 3.69
C ASN A 91 12.90 -9.98 3.86
N PRO A 92 13.59 -8.86 4.18
CA PRO A 92 12.93 -7.62 4.53
C PRO A 92 12.36 -6.87 3.32
N LYS A 93 12.46 -7.42 2.10
CA LYS A 93 11.92 -6.78 0.88
C LYS A 93 10.41 -6.97 0.84
N ALA A 94 9.68 -5.87 0.71
CA ALA A 94 8.22 -5.89 0.61
C ALA A 94 7.70 -4.88 -0.41
N CYS A 95 6.45 -5.09 -0.82
CA CYS A 95 5.68 -4.15 -1.65
C CYS A 95 4.33 -3.86 -0.99
N LEU A 96 3.91 -2.60 -1.02
CA LEU A 96 2.57 -2.16 -0.68
C LEU A 96 1.81 -1.78 -1.94
N VAL A 97 0.52 -2.09 -2.00
CA VAL A 97 -0.39 -1.68 -3.07
C VAL A 97 -1.68 -1.12 -2.48
N PHE A 98 -1.94 0.15 -2.74
CA PHE A 98 -3.27 0.75 -2.56
C PHE A 98 -4.03 0.65 -3.86
N PHE A 99 -5.30 0.27 -3.79
CA PHE A 99 -6.20 0.28 -4.94
C PHE A 99 -7.48 1.02 -4.58
N TRP A 100 -7.54 2.29 -4.99
CA TRP A 100 -8.70 3.15 -4.81
C TRP A 100 -9.51 3.17 -6.10
N LYS A 101 -10.36 2.15 -6.23
CA LYS A 101 -11.13 1.87 -7.45
C LYS A 101 -11.97 3.08 -7.89
N GLU A 102 -12.58 3.77 -6.94
CA GLU A 102 -13.46 4.92 -7.14
C GLU A 102 -12.73 6.13 -7.71
N LEU A 103 -11.41 6.21 -7.49
CA LEU A 103 -10.54 7.23 -8.08
C LEU A 103 -9.76 6.70 -9.29
N GLU A 104 -10.03 5.47 -9.72
CA GLU A 104 -9.29 4.77 -10.78
C GLU A 104 -7.77 4.76 -10.53
N ARG A 105 -7.36 4.73 -9.26
CA ARG A 105 -5.97 4.96 -8.85
C ARG A 105 -5.38 3.77 -8.11
N GLN A 106 -4.11 3.50 -8.43
CA GLN A 106 -3.28 2.54 -7.72
C GLN A 106 -1.96 3.19 -7.33
N VAL A 107 -1.55 2.99 -6.08
CA VAL A 107 -0.24 3.43 -5.59
C VAL A 107 0.57 2.20 -5.19
N ARG A 108 1.80 2.13 -5.69
CA ARG A 108 2.73 1.03 -5.41
C ARG A 108 3.97 1.56 -4.74
N ILE A 109 4.33 0.97 -3.61
CA ILE A 109 5.52 1.30 -2.84
C ILE A 109 6.33 0.02 -2.71
N SER A 110 7.64 0.09 -2.86
CA SER A 110 8.55 -1.04 -2.68
C SER A 110 9.75 -0.59 -1.85
N GLY A 111 10.16 -1.41 -0.90
CA GLY A 111 11.21 -1.02 0.04
C GLY A 111 11.63 -2.14 0.97
N ILE A 112 12.42 -1.74 1.97
CA ILE A 112 12.92 -2.59 3.05
C ILE A 112 12.07 -2.32 4.28
N VAL A 113 11.57 -3.38 4.91
CA VAL A 113 10.79 -3.29 6.15
C VAL A 113 11.75 -3.32 7.33
N THR A 114 11.63 -2.33 8.21
CA THR A 114 12.29 -2.26 9.51
C THR A 114 11.24 -2.31 10.62
N ARG A 115 11.66 -2.66 11.83
CA ARG A 115 10.80 -2.56 13.01
C ARG A 115 10.78 -1.10 13.46
N VAL A 116 9.58 -0.58 13.74
CA VAL A 116 9.38 0.66 14.50
C VAL A 116 9.94 0.52 15.91
N THR A 117 10.15 1.63 16.61
CA THR A 117 10.65 1.56 18.00
C THR A 117 9.58 0.98 18.94
N GLU A 118 10.00 0.48 20.11
CA GLU A 118 9.05 -0.05 21.10
C GLU A 118 8.10 1.05 21.58
N GLU A 119 8.58 2.30 21.69
CA GLU A 119 7.76 3.46 22.08
C GLU A 119 6.65 3.75 21.06
N GLU A 120 6.92 3.65 19.75
CA GLU A 120 5.92 3.83 18.70
C GLU A 120 4.89 2.69 18.68
N SER A 121 5.31 1.48 19.05
CA SER A 121 4.43 0.32 19.18
C SER A 121 3.52 0.42 20.41
N ASP A 122 4.03 0.85 21.55
CA ASP A 122 3.29 0.96 22.82
C ASP A 122 2.27 2.10 22.82
N VAL A 123 2.48 3.18 22.04
CA VAL A 123 1.46 4.21 21.84
C VAL A 123 0.21 3.66 21.15
N TYR A 124 0.34 2.55 20.42
CA TYR A 124 -0.75 1.96 19.65
C TYR A 124 -1.45 0.77 20.33
N PHE A 125 -0.79 0.08 21.29
CA PHE A 125 -1.32 -1.10 21.99
C PHE A 125 -1.53 -0.85 23.48
#